data_AF-A0A7S7QCT5-F1
#
_entry.id   AF-A0A7S7QCT5-F1
#
_cell.length_a   1.000
_cell.length_b   1.000
_cell.length_c   1.000
_cell.angle_alpha   90.00
_cell.angle_beta   90.00
_cell.angle_gamma   90.00
#
_symmetry.space_group_name_H-M   'P 1'
#
loop_
_entity.id
_entity.type
_entity.pdbx_description
1 polymer ?
#
loop_
_entity_poly.entity_id
_entity_poly.type
_entity_poly.pdbx_seq_one_letter_code
_entity_poly.pdbx_strand_id
1 'polypeptide(L)'
;MTDIASQLMRHSVKLSTEDWKLLFMDALNQEMRLVPNINGNGFVNLGRSSSSLSKAEFSNVIDLVHEFGARRDVVFHDPESRS
;
A
#
# COMPACT_ATOMS: atom_id res chain seq x y z
N MET A 1 -6.47 0.97 -4.90
CA MET A 1 -4.99 1.11 -5.08
C MET A 1 -4.55 1.09 -6.53
N THR A 2 -5.20 0.35 -7.43
CA THR A 2 -4.84 0.31 -8.86
C THR A 2 -4.75 1.69 -9.51
N ASP A 3 -5.69 2.59 -9.21
CA ASP A 3 -5.67 3.96 -9.74
C ASP A 3 -4.46 4.77 -9.27
N ILE A 4 -4.05 4.62 -8.01
CA ILE A 4 -2.81 5.23 -7.50
C ILE A 4 -1.60 4.68 -8.25
N ALA A 5 -1.50 3.35 -8.39
CA ALA A 5 -0.37 2.71 -9.05
C ALA A 5 -0.28 3.10 -10.53
N SER A 6 -1.41 3.25 -11.22
CA SER A 6 -1.43 3.65 -12.64
C SER A 6 -1.11 5.13 -12.83
N GLN A 7 -1.54 6.02 -11.93
CA GLN A 7 -1.44 7.47 -12.11
C GLN A 7 -0.19 8.09 -11.49
N LEU A 8 0.35 7.50 -10.41
CA LEU A 8 1.47 8.11 -9.67
C LEU A 8 2.81 7.41 -9.90
N MET A 9 3.87 8.18 -9.67
CA MET A 9 5.24 7.69 -9.45
C MET A 9 5.70 8.14 -8.06
N ARG A 10 6.51 7.32 -7.38
CA ARG A 10 7.10 7.62 -6.08
C ARG A 10 8.59 7.87 -6.26
N HIS A 11 9.05 9.11 -6.05
CA HIS A 11 10.48 9.46 -6.17
C HIS A 11 11.12 8.92 -7.46
N SER A 12 10.44 9.13 -8.60
CA SER A 12 10.85 8.65 -9.93
C SER A 12 10.77 7.13 -10.16
N VAL A 13 10.21 6.36 -9.22
CA VAL A 13 9.99 4.91 -9.35
C VAL A 13 8.50 4.62 -9.56
N LYS A 14 8.20 3.75 -10.52
CA LYS A 14 6.86 3.17 -10.69
C LYS A 14 6.71 2.01 -9.72
N LEU A 15 5.79 2.13 -8.79
CA LEU A 15 5.48 1.10 -7.81
C LEU A 15 4.31 0.25 -8.29
N SER A 16 4.34 -1.04 -7.98
CA SER A 16 3.19 -1.92 -8.21
C SER A 16 2.05 -1.61 -7.22
N THR A 17 0.85 -2.14 -7.48
CA THR A 17 -0.28 -2.03 -6.55
C THR A 17 0.05 -2.59 -5.17
N GLU A 18 0.81 -3.69 -5.10
CA GLU A 18 1.19 -4.32 -3.83
C GLU A 18 2.24 -3.48 -3.08
N ASP A 19 3.20 -2.87 -3.79
CA ASP A 19 4.17 -1.97 -3.15
C ASP A 19 3.48 -0.75 -2.53
N TRP A 20 2.50 -0.16 -3.23
CA TRP A 20 1.69 0.92 -2.67
C TRP A 20 0.89 0.45 -1.43
N LYS A 21 0.38 -0.77 -1.44
CA LYS A 21 -0.33 -1.36 -0.29
C LYS A 21 0.56 -1.43 0.93
N LEU A 22 1.77 -1.96 0.77
CA LEU A 22 2.76 -2.05 1.85
C LEU A 22 3.12 -0.67 2.38
N LEU A 23 3.28 0.33 1.50
CA LEU A 23 3.57 1.71 1.89
C LEU A 23 2.44 2.34 2.72
N PHE A 24 1.17 2.11 2.37
CA PHE A 24 0.04 2.62 3.16
C PHE A 24 -0.13 1.89 4.50
N MET A 25 0.14 0.58 4.53
CA MET A 25 0.14 -0.19 5.78
C MET A 25 1.25 0.29 6.73
N ASP A 26 2.45 0.54 6.21
CA ASP A 26 3.56 1.13 6.97
C ASP A 26 3.19 2.50 7.56
N ALA A 27 2.55 3.37 6.77
CA ALA A 27 2.12 4.69 7.22
C ALA A 27 1.10 4.67 8.38
N LEU A 28 0.41 3.55 8.61
CA LEU A 28 -0.49 3.34 9.74
C LEU A 28 0.21 2.70 10.95
N ASN A 29 1.55 2.70 10.98
CA ASN A 29 2.37 2.04 12.01
C ASN A 29 2.01 0.57 12.21
N GLN A 30 1.62 -0.13 11.13
CA GLN A 30 1.49 -1.58 11.20
C GLN A 30 2.87 -2.18 11.48
N GLU A 31 2.92 -3.17 12.37
CA GLU A 31 4.17 -3.73 12.88
C GLU A 31 5.05 -4.25 11.74
N MET A 32 6.15 -3.54 11.47
CA MET A 32 7.20 -4.00 10.57
C MET A 32 8.14 -4.93 11.32
N ARG A 33 8.38 -6.11 10.74
CA ARG A 33 9.32 -7.09 11.28
C ARG A 33 10.40 -7.38 10.26
N LEU A 34 11.42 -6.54 10.22
CA LEU A 34 12.57 -6.71 9.32
C LEU A 34 13.56 -7.71 9.90
N VAL A 35 13.85 -8.79 9.17
CA VAL A 35 14.86 -9.79 9.55
C VAL A 35 15.92 -9.91 8.45
N PRO A 36 17.18 -10.19 8.79
CA PRO A 36 18.19 -10.49 7.78
C PRO A 36 17.74 -11.63 6.86
N ASN A 37 17.92 -11.46 5.56
CA ASN A 37 17.61 -12.52 4.61
C ASN A 37 18.62 -13.69 4.76
N ILE A 38 18.27 -14.85 4.21
CA ILE A 38 19.10 -16.08 4.30
C ILE A 38 20.51 -15.86 3.72
N ASN A 39 20.65 -14.97 2.74
CA ASN A 39 21.91 -14.69 2.06
C ASN A 39 22.77 -13.65 2.79
N GLY A 40 22.28 -13.05 3.88
CA GLY A 40 22.97 -12.01 4.66
C GLY A 40 23.21 -10.68 3.92
N ASN A 41 22.65 -10.48 2.73
CA ASN A 41 22.90 -9.30 1.89
C ASN A 41 21.73 -8.30 1.86
N GLY A 42 20.74 -8.50 2.73
CA GLY A 42 19.56 -7.66 2.80
C GLY A 42 18.59 -8.11 3.89
N PHE A 43 17.36 -7.63 3.81
CA PHE A 43 16.31 -7.88 4.79
C PHE A 43 15.04 -8.40 4.12
N VAL A 44 14.24 -9.14 4.87
CA VAL A 44 12.88 -9.53 4.52
C VAL A 44 11.94 -8.91 5.53
N ASN A 45 10.85 -8.30 5.07
CA ASN A 45 9.77 -7.86 5.94
C ASN A 45 8.82 -9.03 6.22
N LEU A 46 8.81 -9.51 7.47
CA LEU A 46 7.89 -10.52 8.00
C LEU A 46 6.76 -9.91 8.84
N GLY A 47 6.48 -8.62 8.63
CA GLY A 47 5.32 -7.95 9.22
C GLY A 47 4.00 -8.59 8.79
N ARG A 48 2.90 -8.12 9.39
CA ARG A 48 1.57 -8.66 9.11
C ARG A 48 1.21 -8.51 7.63
N SER A 49 0.77 -9.59 7.01
CA SER A 49 0.21 -9.52 5.66
C SER A 49 -1.10 -8.75 5.67
N SER A 50 -1.40 -8.08 4.57
CA SER A 50 -2.70 -7.41 4.39
C SER A 50 -3.92 -8.32 4.57
N SER A 51 -3.77 -9.62 4.31
CA SER A 51 -4.81 -10.63 4.56
C SER A 51 -5.07 -10.91 6.04
N SER A 52 -4.19 -10.46 6.94
CA SER A 52 -4.32 -10.60 8.39
C SER A 52 -4.87 -9.35 9.10
N LEU A 53 -5.20 -8.30 8.33
CA LEU A 53 -5.83 -7.09 8.85
C LEU A 53 -7.27 -7.36 9.30
N SER A 54 -7.64 -6.80 10.45
CA SER A 54 -9.05 -6.72 10.86
C SER A 54 -9.83 -5.77 9.94
N LYS A 55 -11.17 -5.87 9.97
CA LYS A 55 -12.03 -4.97 9.19
C LYS A 55 -11.78 -3.49 9.50
N ALA A 56 -11.54 -3.15 10.77
CA ALA A 56 -11.26 -1.78 11.18
C ALA A 56 -9.92 -1.28 10.63
N GLU A 57 -8.87 -2.09 10.74
CA GLU A 57 -7.57 -1.75 10.17
C GLU A 57 -7.63 -1.62 8.64
N PHE A 58 -8.37 -2.50 7.97
CA PHE A 58 -8.58 -2.40 6.54
C PHE A 58 -9.32 -1.12 6.14
N SER A 59 -10.34 -0.72 6.90
CA SER A 59 -11.05 0.56 6.69
C SER A 59 -10.08 1.74 6.78
N ASN A 60 -9.22 1.76 7.81
CA ASN A 60 -8.23 2.82 7.99
C ASN A 60 -7.26 2.91 6.79
N VAL A 61 -6.86 1.77 6.21
CA VAL A 61 -6.02 1.73 5.00
C VAL A 61 -6.76 2.38 3.82
N ILE A 62 -8.04 2.07 3.64
CA ILE A 62 -8.85 2.64 2.55
C ILE A 62 -9.02 4.15 2.71
N ASP A 63 -9.31 4.62 3.92
CA ASP A 63 -9.44 6.05 4.21
C ASP A 63 -8.15 6.80 3.91
N LEU A 64 -7.00 6.24 4.33
CA LEU A 64 -5.69 6.80 4.02
C LEU A 64 -5.40 6.82 2.52
N VAL A 65 -5.74 5.76 1.79
CA VAL A 65 -5.60 5.68 0.33
C VAL A 65 -6.38 6.78 -0.36
N HIS A 66 -7.63 7.00 0.03
CA HIS A 66 -8.48 8.04 -0.56
C HIS A 66 -7.99 9.45 -0.21
N GLU A 67 -7.62 9.70 1.04
CA GLU A 67 -7.04 10.98 1.47
C GLU A 67 -5.76 11.31 0.70
N PHE A 68 -4.85 10.33 0.58
CA PHE A 68 -3.61 10.49 -0.17
C PHE A 68 -3.86 10.72 -1.66
N GLY A 69 -4.76 9.95 -2.27
CA GLY A 69 -5.11 10.11 -3.67
C GLY A 69 -5.73 11.46 -3.98
N ALA A 70 -6.64 11.94 -3.13
CA ALA A 70 -7.27 13.25 -3.27
C ALA A 70 -6.24 14.39 -3.22
N ARG A 71 -5.25 14.31 -2.33
CA ARG A 71 -4.14 15.29 -2.26
C ARG A 71 -3.23 15.31 -3.50
N ARG A 72 -3.32 14.29 -4.35
CA ARG A 72 -2.47 14.10 -5.53
C ARG A 72 -3.28 14.07 -6.83
N ASP A 73 -4.54 14.53 -6.77
CA ASP A 73 -5.45 14.60 -7.91
C ASP A 73 -5.64 13.25 -8.61
N VAL A 74 -5.62 12.15 -7.84
CA VAL A 74 -5.89 10.81 -8.37
C VAL A 74 -7.38 10.68 -8.67
N VAL A 75 -7.70 10.27 -9.89
CA VAL A 75 -9.06 9.93 -10.30
C VAL A 75 -9.33 8.48 -9.93
N PHE A 76 -10.11 8.25 -8.88
CA PHE A 76 -10.56 6.91 -8.50
C PHE A 76 -11.73 6.47 -9.37
N HIS A 77 -11.65 5.24 -9.89
CA HIS A 77 -12.75 4.63 -10.63
C HIS A 77 -13.46 3.62 -9.74
N ASP A 78 -14.79 3.71 -9.65
CA ASP A 78 -15.57 2.73 -8.93
C ASP A 78 -15.45 1.36 -9.65
N PRO A 79 -15.35 0.24 -8.92
CA PRO A 79 -15.27 -1.08 -9.56
C PRO A 79 -16.51 -1.37 -10.43
N GLU A 80 -17.67 -0.80 -10.06
CA GLU A 80 -18.93 -0.95 -10.80
C GLU A 80 -18.94 -0.19 -12.14
N SER A 81 -18.07 0.80 -12.35
CA SER A 81 -18.00 1.54 -13.62
C SER A 81 -17.18 0.82 -14.70
N ARG A 82 -16.67 -0.38 -14.41
CA ARG A 82 -15.95 -1.26 -15.35
C ARG A 82 -16.82 -2.47 -15.68
N SER A 83 -17.98 -2.23 -16.27
CA SER A 83 -18.85 -3.25 -16.89
C SER A 83 -18.73 -3.21 -18.41
#